data_AF-A0A944J001-F1
#
_entry.id   AF-A0A944J001-F1
#
_cell.length_a   1.000
_cell.length_b   1.000
_cell.length_c   1.000
_cell.angle_alpha   90.00
_cell.angle_beta   90.00
_cell.angle_gamma   90.00
#
_symmetry.space_group_name_H-M   'P 1'
#
loop_
_entity.id
_entity.type
_entity.pdbx_description
1 polymer ?
#
loop_
_entity_poly.entity_id
_entity_poly.type
_entity_poly.pdbx_seq_one_letter_code
_entity_poly.pdbx_strand_id
1 'polypeptide(L)'
;MSERQIGLTGRALSRRSLLRLSGGAALAAAATPVLGSGTAFAAVPASERISLAGDVHTLLWNDDIYPNTVLQSFAFDNVRGHIYLAQVLAGGDSTENGRLRITKTDLTGKVLGAMNLTEGGGLGWGHGVSIAAETTATYVRLWVEVDALPVTDGDAVGLQLARIKFVDGATLTPQSAGIEKHLLVQGAANVTCAIDPVHNRLVQRCKTNGAMRYYVYALSDVLARKYTPLATFTQPALSYTGQVRNSLTDNTWATEQYTGIFQGYTAYGQYLYMLDGNAYNNCDRVDFDKKLPPSPSPAFVKWCQEQGFPGAPKTSGNAHLTTVDMNTGKIVEQRHITSGESLVYREPEGMAIQVVGGRPRLCYGFAGGTSGARTTTIMYKSAVI
;
A
#
# COMPACT_ATOMS: atom_id res chain seq x y z
N MET A 1 -22.96 -0.21 -56.54
CA MET A 1 -22.51 -1.56 -56.14
C MET A 1 -21.22 -1.39 -55.35
N SER A 2 -21.03 -1.79 -54.11
CA SER A 2 -21.84 -2.37 -53.04
C SER A 2 -20.96 -2.22 -51.79
N GLU A 3 -21.60 -1.96 -50.66
CA GLU A 3 -21.03 -1.82 -49.32
C GLU A 3 -20.18 -3.02 -48.88
N ARG A 4 -19.27 -2.78 -47.93
CA ARG A 4 -19.22 -3.54 -46.66
C ARG A 4 -18.42 -2.78 -45.59
N GLN A 5 -19.15 -2.08 -44.73
CA GLN A 5 -18.78 -1.91 -43.33
C GLN A 5 -18.68 -3.31 -42.69
N ILE A 6 -17.62 -3.57 -41.93
CA ILE A 6 -17.61 -4.61 -40.92
C ILE A 6 -17.53 -3.90 -39.58
N GLY A 7 -18.69 -3.77 -38.93
CA GLY A 7 -18.76 -3.40 -37.54
C GLY A 7 -18.25 -4.55 -36.68
N LEU A 8 -17.28 -4.25 -35.81
CA LEU A 8 -17.00 -5.06 -34.62
C LEU A 8 -17.48 -4.26 -33.42
N THR A 9 -18.70 -4.59 -33.02
CA THR A 9 -19.35 -4.19 -31.78
C THR A 9 -18.49 -4.57 -30.58
N GLY A 10 -18.44 -3.66 -29.61
CA GLY A 10 -17.53 -3.68 -28.50
C GLY A 10 -17.74 -4.79 -27.47
N ARG A 11 -16.63 -5.07 -26.77
CA ARG A 11 -16.56 -5.16 -25.31
C ARG A 11 -15.07 -5.07 -24.95
N ALA A 12 -14.64 -3.89 -24.54
CA ALA A 12 -13.36 -3.70 -23.88
C ALA A 12 -13.40 -4.53 -22.59
N LEU A 13 -12.77 -5.70 -22.60
CA LEU A 13 -12.57 -6.52 -21.42
C LEU A 13 -11.45 -5.87 -20.61
N SER A 14 -11.84 -5.11 -19.58
CA SER A 14 -10.96 -4.68 -18.49
C SER A 14 -10.37 -5.93 -17.81
N ARG A 15 -9.08 -6.17 -18.01
CA ARG A 15 -8.32 -7.23 -17.34
C ARG A 15 -7.23 -6.59 -16.47
N ARG A 16 -7.63 -5.94 -15.37
CA ARG A 16 -6.72 -5.60 -14.26
C ARG A 16 -6.83 -6.69 -13.20
N SER A 17 -5.93 -7.67 -13.32
CA SER A 17 -5.50 -8.64 -12.30
C SER A 17 -4.28 -9.36 -12.88
N LEU A 18 -3.11 -8.73 -12.82
CA LEU A 18 -1.83 -9.36 -13.18
C LEU A 18 -0.76 -9.03 -12.11
N LEU A 19 -1.02 -9.53 -10.90
CA LEU A 19 0.04 -10.07 -10.04
C LEU A 19 -0.23 -11.56 -9.90
N ARG A 20 0.12 -12.32 -10.95
CA ARG A 20 0.29 -13.77 -10.85
C ARG A 20 1.75 -14.11 -11.05
N LEU A 21 2.30 -14.73 -10.01
CA LEU A 21 3.55 -15.47 -10.02
C LEU A 21 3.61 -16.38 -11.25
N SER A 22 4.69 -16.31 -12.02
CA SER A 22 5.12 -17.41 -12.87
C SER A 22 6.08 -18.30 -12.08
N GLY A 23 5.54 -19.36 -11.49
CA GLY A 23 6.29 -20.57 -11.15
C GLY A 23 6.05 -21.63 -12.23
N GLY A 24 7.11 -22.35 -12.64
CA GLY A 24 6.98 -23.67 -13.26
C GLY A 24 7.85 -23.98 -14.47
N ALA A 25 9.13 -24.28 -14.25
CA ALA A 25 9.83 -25.40 -14.90
C ALA A 25 11.06 -25.77 -14.06
N ALA A 26 11.00 -26.91 -13.38
CA ALA A 26 12.10 -27.46 -12.62
C ALA A 26 13.16 -28.03 -13.59
N LEU A 27 14.38 -27.48 -13.54
CA LEU A 27 15.60 -28.19 -13.92
C LEU A 27 16.47 -28.21 -12.67
N ALA A 28 16.63 -29.41 -12.10
CA ALA A 28 17.52 -29.67 -11.00
C ALA A 28 18.97 -29.51 -11.48
N ALA A 29 19.56 -28.34 -11.24
CA ALA A 29 21.00 -28.17 -11.20
C ALA A 29 21.40 -28.10 -9.73
N ALA A 30 22.21 -29.06 -9.29
CA ALA A 30 22.77 -29.08 -7.94
C ALA A 30 23.62 -27.82 -7.72
N ALA A 31 23.02 -26.80 -7.10
CA ALA A 31 23.73 -25.63 -6.63
C ALA A 31 24.26 -25.90 -5.23
N THR A 32 25.58 -25.96 -5.11
CA THR A 32 26.30 -25.90 -3.84
C THR A 32 25.87 -24.64 -3.07
N PRO A 33 25.51 -24.75 -1.77
CA PRO A 33 25.19 -23.57 -0.98
C PRO A 33 26.47 -22.80 -0.72
N VAL A 34 26.70 -21.70 -1.44
CA VAL A 34 27.61 -20.66 -0.98
C VAL A 34 26.89 -19.96 0.17
N LEU A 35 27.19 -20.39 1.39
CA LEU A 35 26.83 -19.70 2.63
C LEU A 35 27.52 -18.34 2.64
N GLY A 36 26.91 -17.35 2.00
CA GLY A 36 27.20 -15.94 2.26
C GLY A 36 26.58 -15.55 3.60
N SER A 37 27.20 -15.95 4.70
CA SER A 37 26.88 -15.45 6.04
C SER A 37 27.38 -14.02 6.18
N GLY A 38 26.71 -13.09 5.52
CA GLY A 38 26.73 -11.70 5.95
C GLY A 38 26.02 -11.65 7.30
N THR A 39 26.74 -11.27 8.35
CA THR A 39 26.14 -11.01 9.67
C THR A 39 25.03 -9.99 9.49
N ALA A 40 23.77 -10.38 9.67
CA ALA A 40 22.67 -9.44 9.76
C ALA A 40 22.96 -8.50 10.94
N PHE A 41 23.22 -7.23 10.67
CA PHE A 41 23.16 -6.21 11.71
C PHE A 41 21.71 -6.11 12.14
N ALA A 42 21.47 -6.28 13.44
CA ALA A 42 20.16 -6.10 14.06
C ALA A 42 20.40 -5.30 15.35
N ALA A 43 20.21 -3.99 15.25
CA ALA A 43 20.51 -3.05 16.31
C ALA A 43 19.38 -2.05 16.55
N VAL A 44 18.13 -2.43 16.26
CA VAL A 44 16.97 -1.58 16.58
C VAL A 44 16.67 -1.71 18.08
N PRO A 45 16.77 -0.62 18.88
CA PRO A 45 16.46 -0.66 20.31
C PRO A 45 15.07 -1.22 20.59
N ALA A 46 14.97 -1.99 21.66
CA ALA A 46 13.69 -2.47 22.18
C ALA A 46 12.77 -1.30 22.53
N SER A 47 11.47 -1.50 22.35
CA SER A 47 10.43 -0.51 22.64
C SER A 47 9.11 -1.21 22.93
N GLU A 48 8.15 -0.47 23.45
CA GLU A 48 6.75 -0.88 23.40
C GLU A 48 6.26 -0.98 21.94
N ARG A 49 5.14 -1.68 21.74
CA ARG A 49 4.45 -1.80 20.45
C ARG A 49 3.00 -1.38 20.54
N ILE A 50 2.38 -1.09 19.40
CA ILE A 50 0.95 -0.85 19.33
C ILE A 50 0.26 -2.22 19.20
N SER A 51 -0.68 -2.50 20.10
CA SER A 51 -1.47 -3.73 20.06
C SER A 51 -2.37 -3.77 18.83
N LEU A 52 -2.42 -4.92 18.15
CA LEU A 52 -3.38 -5.14 17.08
C LEU A 52 -4.76 -5.58 17.61
N ALA A 53 -4.85 -5.93 18.89
CA ALA A 53 -6.11 -6.27 19.56
C ALA A 53 -6.87 -5.00 19.99
N GLY A 54 -8.04 -5.21 20.60
CA GLY A 54 -8.85 -4.15 21.20
C GLY A 54 -9.53 -3.23 20.20
N ASP A 55 -9.93 -2.06 20.70
CA ASP A 55 -10.77 -1.11 19.99
C ASP A 55 -10.14 -0.58 18.71
N VAL A 56 -11.02 -0.16 17.80
CA VAL A 56 -10.68 0.57 16.59
C VAL A 56 -11.45 1.88 16.62
N HIS A 57 -10.76 2.95 16.28
CA HIS A 57 -11.35 4.28 16.19
C HIS A 57 -11.31 4.78 14.76
N THR A 58 -12.16 5.73 14.44
CA THR A 58 -12.24 6.34 13.11
C THR A 58 -11.69 7.75 13.15
N LEU A 59 -10.80 8.06 12.21
CA LEU A 59 -10.31 9.41 11.98
C LEU A 59 -11.07 10.08 10.84
N LEU A 60 -11.16 9.37 9.69
CA LEU A 60 -11.90 9.78 8.51
C LEU A 60 -12.84 8.65 8.10
N TRP A 61 -14.04 8.98 7.62
CA TRP A 61 -15.05 7.99 7.26
C TRP A 61 -15.72 8.33 5.96
N ASN A 62 -15.39 7.55 4.92
CA ASN A 62 -16.04 7.63 3.62
C ASN A 62 -16.03 9.06 3.02
N ASP A 63 -14.92 9.77 3.21
CA ASP A 63 -14.72 11.15 2.79
C ASP A 63 -14.31 11.23 1.29
N ASP A 64 -14.82 12.22 0.56
CA ASP A 64 -14.64 12.42 -0.87
C ASP A 64 -13.44 13.34 -1.20
N ILE A 65 -12.26 13.02 -0.68
CA ILE A 65 -11.05 13.87 -0.77
C ILE A 65 -10.58 14.08 -2.22
N TYR A 66 -10.51 13.02 -3.02
CA TYR A 66 -10.24 13.08 -4.46
C TYR A 66 -10.91 11.87 -5.12
N PRO A 67 -12.18 12.00 -5.54
CA PRO A 67 -13.06 10.85 -5.77
C PRO A 67 -12.78 10.04 -7.05
N ASN A 68 -11.87 10.50 -7.90
CA ASN A 68 -11.66 9.85 -9.20
C ASN A 68 -10.95 8.49 -9.08
N THR A 69 -9.95 8.38 -8.21
CA THR A 69 -9.06 7.22 -8.11
C THR A 69 -8.96 6.70 -6.69
N VAL A 70 -8.48 5.48 -6.55
CA VAL A 70 -8.32 4.79 -5.26
C VAL A 70 -7.15 5.40 -4.48
N LEU A 71 -7.33 5.62 -3.17
CA LEU A 71 -6.24 5.89 -2.22
C LEU A 71 -5.12 4.85 -2.43
N GLN A 72 -3.86 5.24 -2.34
CA GLN A 72 -2.74 4.29 -2.38
C GLN A 72 -1.98 4.29 -1.05
N SER A 73 -1.75 5.48 -0.50
CA SER A 73 -1.17 5.63 0.82
C SER A 73 -1.42 7.00 1.41
N PHE A 74 -1.03 7.18 2.68
CA PHE A 74 -1.09 8.47 3.34
C PHE A 74 0.03 8.62 4.38
N ALA A 75 0.32 9.86 4.76
CA ALA A 75 1.27 10.19 5.82
C ALA A 75 0.81 11.41 6.62
N PHE A 76 1.28 11.53 7.86
CA PHE A 76 0.93 12.64 8.76
C PHE A 76 2.07 13.65 8.93
N ASP A 77 1.73 14.94 8.85
CA ASP A 77 2.49 15.98 9.54
C ASP A 77 1.96 16.07 10.97
N ASN A 78 2.65 15.39 11.89
CA ASN A 78 2.28 15.29 13.30
C ASN A 78 2.45 16.61 14.06
N VAL A 79 3.14 17.62 13.51
CA VAL A 79 3.30 18.92 14.16
C VAL A 79 2.14 19.84 13.80
N ARG A 80 1.71 19.84 12.55
CA ARG A 80 0.67 20.77 12.06
C ARG A 80 -0.72 20.14 11.95
N GLY A 81 -0.84 18.83 12.16
CA GLY A 81 -2.13 18.14 12.05
C GLY A 81 -2.64 18.09 10.61
N HIS A 82 -1.78 17.70 9.67
CA HIS A 82 -2.17 17.50 8.28
C HIS A 82 -2.01 16.04 7.87
N ILE A 83 -2.79 15.65 6.87
CA ILE A 83 -2.67 14.37 6.17
C ILE A 83 -2.25 14.65 4.73
N TYR A 84 -1.30 13.87 4.23
CA TYR A 84 -0.92 13.84 2.82
C TYR A 84 -1.34 12.51 2.25
N LEU A 85 -2.22 12.51 1.26
CA LEU A 85 -2.80 11.31 0.66
C LEU A 85 -2.28 11.16 -0.77
N ALA A 86 -1.69 10.01 -1.09
CA ALA A 86 -1.23 9.66 -2.42
C ALA A 86 -2.29 8.84 -3.15
N GLN A 87 -2.55 9.22 -4.40
CA GLN A 87 -3.43 8.52 -5.32
C GLN A 87 -2.80 8.50 -6.70
N VAL A 88 -3.01 7.44 -7.48
CA VAL A 88 -2.68 7.49 -8.92
C VAL A 88 -3.51 8.58 -9.58
N LEU A 89 -2.90 9.36 -10.47
CA LEU A 89 -3.61 10.40 -11.21
C LEU A 89 -4.72 9.79 -12.08
N ALA A 90 -5.80 10.55 -12.26
CA ALA A 90 -6.87 10.12 -13.16
C ALA A 90 -6.43 10.29 -14.62
N GLY A 91 -6.78 9.33 -15.47
CA GLY A 91 -6.47 9.37 -16.91
C GLY A 91 -5.65 8.18 -17.39
N GLY A 92 -5.63 7.99 -18.72
CA GLY A 92 -4.91 6.89 -19.37
C GLY A 92 -3.41 6.87 -19.05
N ASP A 93 -2.87 5.66 -18.92
CA ASP A 93 -1.47 5.33 -18.67
C ASP A 93 -0.87 5.90 -17.37
N SER A 94 -1.70 6.40 -16.44
CA SER A 94 -1.18 7.03 -15.21
C SER A 94 -0.47 6.03 -14.30
N THR A 95 -0.99 4.81 -14.22
CA THR A 95 -0.39 3.71 -13.46
C THR A 95 0.94 3.29 -14.08
N GLU A 96 0.92 3.12 -15.39
CA GLU A 96 1.99 2.62 -16.24
C GLU A 96 3.16 3.64 -16.35
N ASN A 97 2.86 4.93 -16.20
CA ASN A 97 3.83 6.03 -16.18
C ASN A 97 4.21 6.50 -14.77
N GLY A 98 3.60 5.93 -13.72
CA GLY A 98 3.87 6.32 -12.33
C GLY A 98 3.50 7.78 -12.02
N ARG A 99 2.31 8.20 -12.44
CA ARG A 99 1.75 9.53 -12.19
C ARG A 99 0.91 9.53 -10.92
N LEU A 100 1.24 10.40 -9.97
CA LEU A 100 0.58 10.50 -8.67
C LEU A 100 0.01 11.90 -8.42
N ARG A 101 -1.06 11.96 -7.63
CA ARG A 101 -1.53 13.17 -6.97
C ARG A 101 -1.31 13.01 -5.48
N ILE A 102 -0.73 14.04 -4.86
CA ILE A 102 -0.67 14.16 -3.41
C ILE A 102 -1.65 15.25 -2.98
N THR A 103 -2.67 14.87 -2.22
CA THR A 103 -3.65 15.80 -1.65
C THR A 103 -3.33 16.05 -0.18
N LYS A 104 -3.27 17.31 0.23
CA LYS A 104 -3.10 17.72 1.62
C LYS A 104 -4.46 18.02 2.23
N THR A 105 -4.76 17.47 3.40
CA THR A 105 -5.95 17.80 4.19
C THR A 105 -5.59 18.22 5.61
N ASP A 106 -6.53 18.83 6.32
CA ASP A 106 -6.52 18.79 7.78
C ASP A 106 -6.99 17.41 8.31
N LEU A 107 -7.02 17.24 9.63
CA LEU A 107 -7.46 16.00 10.28
C LEU A 107 -8.96 15.71 10.14
N THR A 108 -9.77 16.66 9.64
CA THR A 108 -11.20 16.45 9.35
C THR A 108 -11.46 16.07 7.88
N GLY A 109 -10.41 15.96 7.07
CA GLY A 109 -10.51 15.61 5.66
C GLY A 109 -10.72 16.82 4.73
N LYS A 110 -10.77 18.04 5.27
CA LYS A 110 -10.89 19.24 4.45
C LYS A 110 -9.63 19.44 3.62
N VAL A 111 -9.78 19.51 2.30
CA VAL A 111 -8.68 19.74 1.37
C VAL A 111 -8.07 21.13 1.58
N LEU A 112 -6.76 21.17 1.77
CA LEU A 112 -5.95 22.38 1.98
C LEU A 112 -5.03 22.69 0.80
N GLY A 113 -4.92 21.76 -0.15
CA GLY A 113 -4.07 21.90 -1.32
C GLY A 113 -3.71 20.56 -1.93
N ALA A 114 -3.06 20.57 -3.08
CA ALA A 114 -2.54 19.37 -3.71
C ALA A 114 -1.39 19.67 -4.66
N MET A 115 -0.59 18.64 -4.95
CA MET A 115 0.43 18.69 -5.98
C MET A 115 0.38 17.43 -6.85
N ASN A 116 0.83 17.55 -8.08
CA ASN A 116 0.92 16.45 -9.03
C ASN A 116 2.37 16.03 -9.23
N LEU A 117 2.59 14.73 -9.31
CA LEU A 117 3.85 14.10 -9.64
C LEU A 117 3.64 13.41 -10.99
N THR A 118 4.17 13.99 -12.07
CA THR A 118 4.02 13.46 -13.43
C THR A 118 5.35 12.92 -13.93
N GLU A 119 5.34 12.11 -14.97
CA GLU A 119 6.52 11.65 -15.67
C GLU A 119 7.25 12.80 -16.39
N GLY A 120 8.53 12.60 -16.65
CA GLY A 120 9.37 13.48 -17.44
C GLY A 120 10.68 12.79 -17.77
N GLY A 121 11.32 13.17 -18.88
CA GLY A 121 12.62 12.59 -19.27
C GLY A 121 12.61 11.06 -19.41
N GLY A 122 11.45 10.46 -19.71
CA GLY A 122 11.27 9.00 -19.79
C GLY A 122 11.18 8.28 -18.45
N LEU A 123 10.97 8.99 -17.33
CA LEU A 123 10.88 8.45 -15.98
C LEU A 123 9.63 8.94 -15.25
N GLY A 124 9.11 8.12 -14.33
CA GLY A 124 7.98 8.42 -13.45
C GLY A 124 8.33 8.41 -11.96
N TRP A 125 7.31 8.46 -11.11
CA TRP A 125 7.47 8.43 -9.66
C TRP A 125 7.30 7.02 -9.10
N GLY A 126 6.23 6.32 -9.47
CA GLY A 126 5.92 4.97 -8.99
C GLY A 126 4.42 4.82 -8.77
N HIS A 127 3.99 3.81 -8.02
CA HIS A 127 2.57 3.56 -7.75
C HIS A 127 2.05 4.27 -6.49
N GLY A 128 2.94 4.64 -5.57
CA GLY A 128 2.57 5.37 -4.35
C GLY A 128 2.03 4.47 -3.24
N VAL A 129 2.43 3.19 -3.22
CA VAL A 129 2.01 2.19 -2.22
C VAL A 129 2.38 2.61 -0.78
N SER A 130 3.44 3.40 -0.62
CA SER A 130 3.77 4.03 0.67
C SER A 130 4.56 5.32 0.46
N ILE A 131 4.11 6.38 1.10
CA ILE A 131 4.80 7.67 1.21
C ILE A 131 5.08 7.99 2.69
N ALA A 132 6.02 8.89 2.93
CA ALA A 132 6.25 9.42 4.28
C ALA A 132 6.30 10.94 4.31
N ALA A 133 5.90 11.53 5.44
CA ALA A 133 5.98 12.96 5.68
C ALA A 133 7.05 13.23 6.74
N GLU A 134 8.08 13.97 6.35
CA GLU A 134 9.10 14.51 7.23
C GLU A 134 8.78 15.96 7.54
N THR A 135 8.55 16.24 8.82
CA THR A 135 8.20 17.57 9.26
C THR A 135 9.45 18.40 9.53
N THR A 136 9.54 19.58 8.91
CA THR A 136 10.54 20.60 9.24
C THR A 136 9.91 21.72 10.08
N ALA A 137 10.72 22.65 10.56
CA ALA A 137 10.26 23.82 11.31
C ALA A 137 9.20 24.65 10.55
N THR A 138 9.28 24.75 9.22
CA THR A 138 8.43 25.65 8.44
C THR A 138 7.60 24.98 7.34
N TYR A 139 7.99 23.79 6.87
CA TYR A 139 7.26 23.06 5.83
C TYR A 139 7.38 21.53 5.99
N VAL A 140 6.73 20.78 5.11
CA VAL A 140 6.86 19.31 5.05
C VAL A 140 7.65 18.91 3.83
N ARG A 141 8.52 17.92 4.01
CA ARG A 141 9.11 17.16 2.92
C ARG A 141 8.43 15.81 2.84
N LEU A 142 8.03 15.43 1.63
CA LEU A 142 7.49 14.11 1.34
C LEU A 142 8.62 13.22 0.85
N TRP A 143 8.61 11.98 1.31
CA TRP A 143 9.40 10.90 0.78
C TRP A 143 8.51 10.01 -0.08
N VAL A 144 8.88 9.87 -1.33
CA VAL A 144 8.10 9.15 -2.35
C VAL A 144 9.05 8.41 -3.28
N GLU A 145 8.53 7.38 -3.95
CA GLU A 145 9.20 6.70 -5.05
C GLU A 145 9.64 7.70 -6.14
N VAL A 146 10.76 7.43 -6.82
CA VAL A 146 11.19 8.21 -8.00
C VAL A 146 12.01 7.37 -8.98
N ASP A 147 12.14 7.90 -10.20
CA ASP A 147 12.86 7.31 -11.33
C ASP A 147 12.31 5.94 -11.73
N ALA A 148 11.00 5.78 -11.62
CA ALA A 148 10.30 4.61 -12.13
C ALA A 148 10.42 4.55 -13.66
N LEU A 149 10.70 3.37 -14.22
CA LEU A 149 10.63 3.17 -15.66
C LEU A 149 9.15 3.01 -16.06
N PRO A 150 8.68 3.70 -17.12
CA PRO A 150 7.38 3.43 -17.70
C PRO A 150 7.26 1.97 -18.14
N VAL A 151 6.08 1.39 -17.96
CA VAL A 151 5.76 0.02 -18.36
C VAL A 151 4.63 0.02 -19.38
N THR A 152 4.46 -1.08 -20.11
CA THR A 152 3.36 -1.24 -21.07
C THR A 152 2.10 -1.82 -20.43
N ASP A 153 2.24 -2.45 -19.27
CA ASP A 153 1.16 -3.04 -18.48
C ASP A 153 1.60 -3.14 -17.01
N GLY A 154 0.65 -2.99 -16.10
CA GLY A 154 0.88 -2.96 -14.66
C GLY A 154 1.43 -1.65 -14.12
N ASP A 155 1.94 -1.70 -12.89
CA ASP A 155 2.33 -0.52 -12.14
C ASP A 155 3.80 -0.15 -12.37
N ALA A 156 4.05 1.14 -12.65
CA ALA A 156 5.41 1.67 -12.58
C ALA A 156 5.92 1.60 -11.13
N VAL A 157 7.18 1.21 -10.96
CA VAL A 157 7.80 1.00 -9.64
C VAL A 157 9.02 1.87 -9.47
N GLY A 158 9.15 2.54 -8.32
CA GLY A 158 10.31 3.37 -8.02
C GLY A 158 11.62 2.58 -7.97
N LEU A 159 12.70 3.20 -8.45
CA LEU A 159 14.06 2.67 -8.37
C LEU A 159 14.86 3.29 -7.21
N GLN A 160 14.40 4.42 -6.67
CA GLN A 160 14.97 5.07 -5.50
C GLN A 160 13.92 5.96 -4.80
N LEU A 161 14.32 6.64 -3.72
CA LEU A 161 13.46 7.59 -3.02
C LEU A 161 13.79 9.02 -3.44
N ALA A 162 12.76 9.83 -3.68
CA ALA A 162 12.84 11.27 -3.71
C ALA A 162 12.38 11.85 -2.37
N ARG A 163 13.06 12.90 -1.93
CA ARG A 163 12.65 13.77 -0.84
C ARG A 163 12.33 15.15 -1.42
N ILE A 164 11.05 15.49 -1.44
CA ILE A 164 10.52 16.68 -2.12
C ILE A 164 9.78 17.58 -1.16
N LYS A 165 9.82 18.90 -1.37
CA LYS A 165 8.96 19.82 -0.61
C LYS A 165 7.54 19.75 -1.17
N PHE A 166 6.54 19.63 -0.30
CA PHE A 166 5.16 19.84 -0.73
C PHE A 166 4.91 21.31 -1.06
N VAL A 167 4.36 21.58 -2.24
CA VAL A 167 3.98 22.92 -2.69
C VAL A 167 2.61 22.82 -3.36
N ASP A 168 1.62 23.52 -2.80
CA ASP A 168 0.27 23.53 -3.36
C ASP A 168 0.27 24.06 -4.81
N GLY A 169 -0.50 23.41 -5.68
CA GLY A 169 -0.61 23.70 -7.10
C GLY A 169 0.60 23.27 -7.95
N ALA A 170 1.67 22.74 -7.36
CA ALA A 170 2.86 22.36 -8.11
C ALA A 170 2.65 21.07 -8.92
N THR A 171 3.33 21.00 -10.05
CA THR A 171 3.54 19.77 -10.82
C THR A 171 5.04 19.51 -10.90
N LEU A 172 5.48 18.34 -10.46
CA LEU A 172 6.89 17.93 -10.52
C LEU A 172 7.07 16.72 -11.44
N THR A 173 8.16 16.73 -12.18
CA THR A 173 8.72 15.58 -12.90
C THR A 173 9.99 15.07 -12.20
N PRO A 174 10.47 13.84 -12.45
CA PRO A 174 11.69 13.34 -11.83
C PRO A 174 12.96 14.15 -12.13
N GLN A 175 12.92 15.08 -13.09
CA GLN A 175 14.01 15.99 -13.46
C GLN A 175 13.82 17.42 -12.94
N SER A 176 12.72 17.69 -12.22
CA SER A 176 12.47 19.01 -11.65
C SER A 176 13.59 19.39 -10.67
N ALA A 177 14.00 20.66 -10.71
CA ALA A 177 15.05 21.17 -9.84
C ALA A 177 14.65 21.06 -8.36
N GLY A 178 15.62 20.79 -7.49
CA GLY A 178 15.40 20.71 -6.04
C GLY A 178 14.86 19.38 -5.52
N ILE A 179 14.73 18.35 -6.37
CA ILE A 179 14.46 16.98 -5.93
C ILE A 179 15.73 16.37 -5.34
N GLU A 180 15.68 16.00 -4.06
CA GLU A 180 16.76 15.27 -3.41
C GLU A 180 16.54 13.76 -3.62
N LYS A 181 17.43 13.09 -4.37
CA LYS A 181 17.34 11.64 -4.63
C LYS A 181 18.25 10.85 -3.69
N HIS A 182 17.72 9.73 -3.22
CA HIS A 182 18.33 8.82 -2.25
C HIS A 182 18.26 7.38 -2.74
N LEU A 183 19.36 6.90 -3.33
CA LEU A 183 19.58 5.48 -3.64
C LEU A 183 20.18 4.79 -2.41
N LEU A 184 19.32 4.29 -1.51
CA LEU A 184 19.78 3.69 -0.25
C LEU A 184 20.34 2.27 -0.43
N VAL A 185 19.82 1.55 -1.43
CA VAL A 185 20.20 0.16 -1.73
C VAL A 185 20.47 0.03 -3.22
N GLN A 186 21.71 -0.29 -3.57
CA GLN A 186 22.12 -0.43 -4.97
C GLN A 186 21.36 -1.58 -5.66
N GLY A 187 20.84 -1.31 -6.86
CA GLY A 187 20.11 -2.31 -7.65
C GLY A 187 18.71 -2.65 -7.12
N ALA A 188 18.18 -1.86 -6.19
CA ALA A 188 16.82 -2.01 -5.70
C ALA A 188 15.79 -1.59 -6.76
N ALA A 189 14.64 -2.26 -6.74
CA ALA A 189 13.41 -1.87 -7.45
C ALA A 189 12.23 -1.93 -6.48
N ASN A 190 11.04 -1.48 -6.88
CA ASN A 190 9.85 -1.45 -6.01
C ASN A 190 10.14 -0.73 -4.68
N VAL A 191 10.85 0.39 -4.78
CA VAL A 191 11.35 1.15 -3.64
C VAL A 191 10.21 1.99 -3.08
N THR A 192 9.86 1.76 -1.82
CA THR A 192 8.88 2.56 -1.05
C THR A 192 9.45 2.87 0.33
N CYS A 193 8.84 3.79 1.09
CA CYS A 193 9.32 4.16 2.41
C CYS A 193 8.20 4.39 3.43
N ALA A 194 8.57 4.29 4.71
CA ALA A 194 7.80 4.79 5.84
C ALA A 194 8.74 5.47 6.85
N ILE A 195 8.24 6.44 7.60
CA ILE A 195 8.96 7.09 8.70
C ILE A 195 8.29 6.73 10.02
N ASP A 196 9.09 6.35 11.01
CA ASP A 196 8.71 6.35 12.41
C ASP A 196 8.99 7.75 12.99
N PRO A 197 7.94 8.56 13.25
CA PRO A 197 8.11 9.93 13.72
C PRO A 197 8.52 10.02 15.19
N VAL A 198 8.42 8.94 15.96
CA VAL A 198 8.76 8.92 17.39
C VAL A 198 10.23 8.57 17.59
N HIS A 199 10.74 7.59 16.85
CA HIS A 199 12.13 7.12 16.99
C HIS A 199 13.08 7.62 15.89
N ASN A 200 12.61 8.51 15.01
CA ASN A 200 13.37 9.10 13.91
C ASN A 200 14.03 8.04 13.02
N ARG A 201 13.24 7.10 12.51
CA ARG A 201 13.71 6.03 11.62
C ARG A 201 13.05 6.14 10.26
N LEU A 202 13.81 5.80 9.22
CA LEU A 202 13.29 5.56 7.88
C LEU A 202 13.39 4.07 7.59
N VAL A 203 12.29 3.48 7.14
CA VAL A 203 12.24 2.08 6.70
C VAL A 203 11.98 2.05 5.20
N GLN A 204 12.98 1.62 4.43
CA GLN A 204 12.82 1.37 3.01
C GLN A 204 12.37 -0.07 2.79
N ARG A 205 11.29 -0.24 2.04
CA ARG A 205 10.89 -1.53 1.46
C ARG A 205 11.31 -1.54 -0.01
N CYS A 206 11.99 -2.61 -0.44
CA CYS A 206 12.38 -2.74 -1.84
C CYS A 206 12.57 -4.21 -2.25
N LYS A 207 12.53 -4.47 -3.55
CA LYS A 207 12.91 -5.74 -4.15
C LYS A 207 14.41 -5.77 -4.42
N THR A 208 15.08 -6.79 -3.89
CA THR A 208 16.50 -7.07 -4.14
C THR A 208 16.68 -8.57 -4.29
N ASN A 209 17.46 -9.02 -5.28
CA ASN A 209 17.72 -10.44 -5.53
C ASN A 209 16.42 -11.28 -5.58
N GLY A 210 15.38 -10.74 -6.23
CA GLY A 210 14.08 -11.40 -6.41
C GLY A 210 13.12 -11.35 -5.21
N ALA A 211 13.56 -10.93 -4.03
CA ALA A 211 12.75 -10.91 -2.81
C ALA A 211 12.45 -9.49 -2.31
N MET A 212 11.27 -9.29 -1.72
CA MET A 212 10.96 -8.06 -0.97
C MET A 212 11.69 -8.06 0.36
N ARG A 213 12.37 -6.96 0.66
CA ARG A 213 13.16 -6.77 1.88
C ARG A 213 12.91 -5.40 2.49
N TYR A 214 13.19 -5.30 3.78
CA TYR A 214 13.16 -4.06 4.53
C TYR A 214 14.57 -3.70 4.99
N TYR A 215 14.89 -2.41 4.91
CA TYR A 215 16.12 -1.81 5.38
C TYR A 215 15.76 -0.67 6.33
N VAL A 216 16.21 -0.77 7.57
CA VAL A 216 15.89 0.19 8.64
C VAL A 216 17.08 1.09 8.86
N TYR A 217 16.88 2.42 8.83
CA TYR A 217 17.93 3.40 9.01
C TYR A 217 17.56 4.39 10.10
N ALA A 218 18.57 4.98 10.76
CA ALA A 218 18.37 6.25 11.43
C ALA A 218 18.07 7.33 10.37
N LEU A 219 16.99 8.10 10.54
CA LEU A 219 16.62 9.13 9.57
C LEU A 219 17.72 10.19 9.44
N SER A 220 18.39 10.54 10.53
CA SER A 220 19.53 11.47 10.54
C SER A 220 20.68 11.01 9.65
N ASP A 221 20.96 9.71 9.62
CA ASP A 221 22.03 9.15 8.79
C ASP A 221 21.64 9.19 7.31
N VAL A 222 20.38 8.88 6.98
CA VAL A 222 19.87 9.03 5.61
C VAL A 222 19.97 10.48 5.12
N LEU A 223 19.58 11.44 5.96
CA LEU A 223 19.70 12.86 5.66
C LEU A 223 21.16 13.30 5.49
N ALA A 224 22.08 12.69 6.24
CA ALA A 224 23.53 12.89 6.11
C ALA A 224 24.17 12.06 4.98
N ARG A 225 23.37 11.37 4.15
CA ARG A 225 23.81 10.47 3.07
C ARG A 225 24.69 9.30 3.54
N LYS A 226 24.45 8.81 4.76
CA LYS A 226 25.05 7.62 5.35
C LYS A 226 24.02 6.48 5.34
N TYR A 227 24.22 5.48 4.50
CA TYR A 227 23.22 4.43 4.25
C TYR A 227 23.62 3.09 4.87
N THR A 228 24.03 3.11 6.14
CA THR A 228 24.26 1.90 6.92
C THR A 228 22.97 1.52 7.64
N PRO A 229 22.34 0.38 7.33
CA PRO A 229 21.12 -0.02 8.00
C PRO A 229 21.38 -0.47 9.44
N LEU A 230 20.47 -0.11 10.35
CA LEU A 230 20.36 -0.64 11.72
C LEU A 230 19.87 -2.09 11.72
N ALA A 231 18.99 -2.43 10.78
CA ALA A 231 18.48 -3.76 10.57
C ALA A 231 18.11 -4.02 9.11
N THR A 232 18.23 -5.28 8.69
CA THR A 232 17.75 -5.75 7.39
C THR A 232 17.06 -7.09 7.53
N PHE A 233 15.89 -7.25 6.92
CA PHE A 233 15.17 -8.53 6.94
C PHE A 233 14.33 -8.72 5.68
N THR A 234 14.05 -9.97 5.34
CA THR A 234 13.14 -10.33 4.24
C THR A 234 11.70 -10.12 4.70
N GLN A 235 10.84 -9.59 3.82
CA GLN A 235 9.41 -9.50 4.09
C GLN A 235 8.87 -10.90 4.43
N PRO A 236 8.21 -11.10 5.59
CA PRO A 236 7.66 -12.41 5.92
C PRO A 236 6.51 -12.75 4.98
N ALA A 237 6.29 -14.06 4.78
CA ALA A 237 5.11 -14.53 4.05
C ALA A 237 3.83 -14.18 4.83
N LEU A 238 2.87 -13.58 4.15
CA LEU A 238 1.57 -13.21 4.71
C LEU A 238 0.58 -14.35 4.49
N SER A 239 0.82 -15.48 5.16
CA SER A 239 0.02 -16.70 5.00
C SER A 239 -1.07 -16.78 6.06
N TYR A 240 -2.29 -17.07 5.62
CA TYR A 240 -3.47 -17.13 6.46
C TYR A 240 -4.23 -18.42 6.24
N THR A 241 -5.00 -18.82 7.26
CA THR A 241 -6.01 -19.87 7.15
C THR A 241 -7.37 -19.24 7.44
N GLY A 242 -8.33 -19.41 6.54
CA GLY A 242 -9.66 -18.85 6.74
C GLY A 242 -10.73 -19.61 5.99
N GLN A 243 -11.99 -19.33 6.33
CA GLN A 243 -13.11 -19.90 5.62
C GLN A 243 -13.31 -19.19 4.28
N VAL A 244 -13.28 -19.98 3.22
CA VAL A 244 -13.47 -19.58 1.84
C VAL A 244 -14.71 -20.30 1.32
N ARG A 245 -15.62 -19.57 0.67
CA ARG A 245 -16.81 -20.17 0.08
C ARG A 245 -16.42 -21.04 -1.13
N ASN A 246 -16.88 -22.28 -1.13
CA ASN A 246 -16.51 -23.28 -2.13
C ASN A 246 -17.24 -23.05 -3.47
N SER A 247 -18.55 -22.73 -3.42
CA SER A 247 -19.37 -22.41 -4.59
C SER A 247 -20.54 -21.46 -4.25
N LEU A 248 -21.07 -20.75 -5.25
CA LEU A 248 -22.31 -19.97 -5.13
C LEU A 248 -23.56 -20.83 -4.94
N THR A 249 -23.52 -22.07 -5.42
CA THR A 249 -24.73 -22.87 -5.60
C THR A 249 -25.02 -23.80 -4.43
N ASP A 250 -24.02 -24.10 -3.59
CA ASP A 250 -24.13 -25.09 -2.52
C ASP A 250 -24.02 -24.48 -1.11
N ASN A 251 -23.66 -23.20 -0.98
CA ASN A 251 -23.40 -22.50 0.29
C ASN A 251 -22.41 -23.23 1.21
N THR A 252 -21.51 -24.05 0.67
CA THR A 252 -20.49 -24.76 1.46
C THR A 252 -19.24 -23.91 1.65
N TRP A 253 -18.59 -24.06 2.79
CA TRP A 253 -17.37 -23.33 3.17
C TRP A 253 -16.23 -24.32 3.38
N ALA A 254 -15.05 -23.99 2.86
CA ALA A 254 -13.82 -24.74 3.06
C ALA A 254 -12.84 -23.89 3.87
N THR A 255 -12.04 -24.54 4.71
CA THR A 255 -10.88 -23.89 5.34
C THR A 255 -9.72 -23.96 4.36
N GLU A 256 -9.33 -22.82 3.80
CA GLU A 256 -8.25 -22.74 2.82
C GLU A 256 -7.10 -21.89 3.34
N GLN A 257 -5.89 -22.23 2.87
CA GLN A 257 -4.71 -21.39 3.02
C GLN A 257 -4.71 -20.35 1.90
N TYR A 258 -4.46 -19.09 2.24
CA TYR A 258 -4.32 -18.01 1.26
C TYR A 258 -3.18 -17.07 1.65
N THR A 259 -2.66 -16.35 0.66
CA THR A 259 -1.64 -15.32 0.86
C THR A 259 -2.30 -13.94 0.77
N GLY A 260 -2.01 -13.06 1.73
CA GLY A 260 -2.44 -11.67 1.69
C GLY A 260 -1.77 -10.90 0.56
N ILE A 261 -2.53 -10.05 -0.12
CA ILE A 261 -1.99 -9.07 -1.06
C ILE A 261 -1.56 -7.86 -0.28
N PHE A 262 -0.27 -7.50 -0.36
CA PHE A 262 0.31 -6.38 0.39
C PHE A 262 -0.27 -5.04 -0.05
N GLN A 263 -0.68 -4.20 0.90
CA GLN A 263 -1.35 -2.92 0.65
C GLN A 263 -0.76 -1.72 1.41
N GLY A 264 0.23 -1.96 2.28
CA GLY A 264 0.86 -0.86 3.00
C GLY A 264 1.68 -1.32 4.18
N TYR A 265 2.49 -0.41 4.70
CA TYR A 265 3.26 -0.65 5.92
C TYR A 265 3.63 0.66 6.61
N THR A 266 3.91 0.56 7.89
CA THR A 266 4.51 1.66 8.67
C THR A 266 5.39 1.10 9.79
N ALA A 267 6.05 1.94 10.55
CA ALA A 267 6.93 1.51 11.63
C ALA A 267 6.73 2.36 12.90
N TYR A 268 6.79 1.70 14.05
CA TYR A 268 6.85 2.33 15.36
C TYR A 268 7.72 1.50 16.28
N GLY A 269 8.80 2.10 16.77
CA GLY A 269 9.73 1.46 17.68
C GLY A 269 10.49 0.33 17.01
N GLN A 270 10.63 -0.80 17.69
CA GLN A 270 11.24 -2.01 17.15
C GLN A 270 10.41 -2.70 16.06
N TYR A 271 9.17 -2.26 15.85
CA TYR A 271 8.19 -3.03 15.09
C TYR A 271 7.80 -2.36 13.77
N LEU A 272 7.67 -3.22 12.76
CA LEU A 272 7.05 -2.91 11.48
C LEU A 272 5.60 -3.41 11.54
N TYR A 273 4.68 -2.62 10.99
CA TYR A 273 3.28 -3.00 10.83
C TYR A 273 2.97 -3.08 9.34
N MET A 274 2.27 -4.12 8.93
CA MET A 274 1.87 -4.35 7.55
C MET A 274 0.36 -4.47 7.44
N LEU A 275 -0.18 -3.97 6.33
CA LEU A 275 -1.57 -4.10 5.92
C LEU A 275 -1.59 -4.92 4.64
N ASP A 276 -2.50 -5.88 4.59
CA ASP A 276 -2.74 -6.69 3.41
C ASP A 276 -4.22 -7.05 3.28
N GLY A 277 -4.66 -7.35 2.07
CA GLY A 277 -6.04 -7.70 1.73
C GLY A 277 -6.44 -7.25 0.33
N ASN A 278 -7.63 -7.68 -0.10
CA ASN A 278 -8.20 -7.39 -1.41
C ASN A 278 -9.38 -6.43 -1.31
N ALA A 279 -9.67 -5.75 -2.41
CA ALA A 279 -10.97 -5.14 -2.64
C ALA A 279 -12.09 -6.19 -2.55
N TYR A 280 -13.22 -5.80 -1.96
CA TYR A 280 -14.42 -6.64 -1.86
C TYR A 280 -14.84 -7.27 -3.20
N ASN A 281 -14.77 -6.55 -4.31
CA ASN A 281 -15.19 -7.08 -5.61
C ASN A 281 -14.14 -7.94 -6.36
N ASN A 282 -12.94 -8.14 -5.82
CA ASN A 282 -11.87 -8.91 -6.47
C ASN A 282 -11.89 -10.41 -6.08
N CYS A 283 -13.05 -11.05 -6.22
CA CYS A 283 -13.21 -12.48 -5.97
C CYS A 283 -12.83 -13.32 -7.20
N ASP A 284 -11.54 -13.61 -7.30
CA ASP A 284 -10.88 -14.21 -8.47
C ASP A 284 -11.12 -15.74 -8.61
N ARG A 285 -12.37 -16.21 -8.50
CA ARG A 285 -12.76 -17.57 -8.98
C ARG A 285 -13.57 -17.43 -10.27
N VAL A 286 -13.01 -18.00 -11.35
CA VAL A 286 -13.50 -17.96 -12.75
C VAL A 286 -14.96 -18.45 -12.92
N ASP A 287 -15.50 -19.16 -11.93
CA ASP A 287 -16.86 -19.71 -11.93
C ASP A 287 -17.93 -18.69 -11.46
N PHE A 288 -17.54 -17.57 -10.84
CA PHE A 288 -18.45 -16.61 -10.20
C PHE A 288 -18.86 -15.46 -11.13
N ASP A 289 -17.99 -15.05 -12.06
CA ASP A 289 -18.21 -13.94 -13.01
C ASP A 289 -19.49 -14.04 -13.85
N LYS A 290 -20.05 -15.25 -13.99
CA LYS A 290 -21.25 -15.51 -14.80
C LYS A 290 -22.56 -15.40 -14.04
N LYS A 291 -22.56 -15.25 -12.71
CA LYS A 291 -23.78 -15.26 -11.86
C LYS A 291 -23.88 -14.10 -10.87
N LEU A 292 -22.93 -13.18 -10.85
CA LEU A 292 -22.94 -12.02 -9.94
C LEU A 292 -23.81 -10.88 -10.48
N PRO A 293 -24.52 -10.13 -9.61
CA PRO A 293 -25.04 -8.82 -9.97
C PRO A 293 -23.91 -7.90 -10.47
N PRO A 294 -24.19 -6.88 -11.31
CA PRO A 294 -23.17 -5.94 -11.75
C PRO A 294 -22.44 -5.32 -10.56
N SER A 295 -21.11 -5.40 -10.55
CA SER A 295 -20.27 -4.77 -9.54
C SER A 295 -19.75 -3.41 -10.02
N PRO A 296 -19.80 -2.34 -9.20
CA PRO A 296 -20.54 -2.21 -7.95
C PRO A 296 -22.02 -1.84 -8.19
N SER A 297 -22.94 -2.43 -7.43
CA SER A 297 -24.36 -2.00 -7.35
C SER A 297 -24.91 -2.22 -5.93
N PRO A 298 -25.97 -1.51 -5.49
CA PRO A 298 -26.60 -1.76 -4.19
C PRO A 298 -27.06 -3.22 -4.02
N ALA A 299 -27.50 -3.86 -5.11
CA ALA A 299 -27.83 -5.29 -5.12
C ALA A 299 -26.58 -6.18 -4.97
N PHE A 300 -25.46 -5.82 -5.60
CA PHE A 300 -24.17 -6.49 -5.41
C PHE A 300 -23.69 -6.36 -3.96
N VAL A 301 -23.80 -5.18 -3.36
CA VAL A 301 -23.40 -4.91 -1.97
C VAL A 301 -24.26 -5.68 -0.98
N LYS A 302 -25.60 -5.61 -1.14
CA LYS A 302 -26.55 -6.39 -0.35
C LYS A 302 -26.30 -7.89 -0.50
N TRP A 303 -26.04 -8.35 -1.73
CA TRP A 303 -25.66 -9.73 -2.00
C TRP A 303 -24.34 -10.10 -1.30
N CYS A 304 -23.31 -9.27 -1.34
CA CYS A 304 -22.05 -9.50 -0.63
C CYS A 304 -22.25 -9.58 0.90
N GLN A 305 -23.11 -8.71 1.45
CA GLN A 305 -23.47 -8.69 2.87
C GLN A 305 -24.28 -9.92 3.29
N GLU A 306 -25.16 -10.43 2.42
CA GLU A 306 -26.02 -11.60 2.70
C GLU A 306 -25.33 -12.94 2.40
N GLN A 307 -24.40 -12.98 1.43
CA GLN A 307 -23.93 -14.22 0.80
C GLN A 307 -22.43 -14.50 1.01
N GLY A 308 -21.62 -13.50 1.38
CA GLY A 308 -20.18 -13.63 1.56
C GLY A 308 -19.39 -13.84 0.25
N PHE A 309 -18.11 -13.43 0.25
CA PHE A 309 -17.24 -13.51 -0.92
C PHE A 309 -16.62 -14.90 -1.13
N PRO A 310 -16.38 -15.32 -2.37
CA PRO A 310 -15.45 -16.40 -2.69
C PRO A 310 -14.04 -15.99 -2.27
N GLY A 311 -13.45 -16.68 -1.30
CA GLY A 311 -12.10 -16.40 -0.81
C GLY A 311 -12.03 -15.45 0.40
N ALA A 312 -13.14 -14.86 0.84
CA ALA A 312 -13.13 -13.98 2.01
C ALA A 312 -14.02 -14.52 3.15
N PRO A 313 -13.59 -14.35 4.42
CA PRO A 313 -14.42 -14.60 5.59
C PRO A 313 -15.78 -13.92 5.49
N LYS A 314 -16.80 -14.63 6.00
CA LYS A 314 -18.26 -14.48 5.79
C LYS A 314 -18.85 -13.07 5.65
N THR A 315 -18.28 -11.99 6.19
CA THR A 315 -18.87 -10.64 6.06
C THR A 315 -17.86 -9.49 6.16
N SER A 316 -16.55 -9.74 6.19
CA SER A 316 -15.59 -8.70 6.60
C SER A 316 -14.36 -8.54 5.69
N GLY A 317 -14.33 -9.22 4.55
CA GLY A 317 -13.16 -9.25 3.64
C GLY A 317 -11.99 -10.03 4.22
N ASN A 318 -10.84 -10.03 3.54
CA ASN A 318 -9.61 -10.72 3.96
C ASN A 318 -8.50 -9.76 4.43
N ALA A 319 -8.86 -8.57 4.90
CA ALA A 319 -7.89 -7.59 5.34
C ALA A 319 -7.24 -7.99 6.67
N HIS A 320 -5.92 -7.91 6.78
CA HIS A 320 -5.15 -8.24 7.97
C HIS A 320 -4.18 -7.13 8.37
N LEU A 321 -3.91 -7.05 9.67
CA LEU A 321 -2.77 -6.33 10.22
C LEU A 321 -1.75 -7.36 10.71
N THR A 322 -0.48 -7.11 10.40
CA THR A 322 0.65 -7.94 10.82
C THR A 322 1.69 -7.08 11.53
N THR A 323 2.15 -7.49 12.71
CA THR A 323 3.31 -6.91 13.41
C THR A 323 4.53 -7.78 13.19
N VAL A 324 5.66 -7.18 12.83
CA VAL A 324 6.95 -7.85 12.59
C VAL A 324 8.02 -7.20 13.46
N ASP A 325 8.83 -8.00 14.13
CA ASP A 325 10.04 -7.54 14.81
C ASP A 325 11.12 -7.24 13.77
N MET A 326 11.57 -5.99 13.69
CA MET A 326 12.54 -5.56 12.68
C MET A 326 13.95 -6.12 12.89
N ASN A 327 14.30 -6.58 14.10
CA ASN A 327 15.60 -7.21 14.34
C ASN A 327 15.66 -8.65 13.83
N THR A 328 14.51 -9.34 13.80
CA THR A 328 14.47 -10.77 13.45
C THR A 328 13.72 -11.05 12.14
N GLY A 329 12.91 -10.11 11.66
CA GLY A 329 12.00 -10.30 10.54
C GLY A 329 10.84 -11.25 10.86
N LYS A 330 10.66 -11.66 12.12
CA LYS A 330 9.63 -12.61 12.53
C LYS A 330 8.33 -11.90 12.81
N ILE A 331 7.24 -12.53 12.40
CA ILE A 331 5.88 -12.12 12.76
C ILE A 331 5.70 -12.28 14.27
N VAL A 332 5.23 -11.22 14.92
CA VAL A 332 4.92 -11.15 16.35
C VAL A 332 3.43 -11.36 16.59
N GLU A 333 2.59 -10.74 15.76
CA GLU A 333 1.14 -10.82 15.87
C GLU A 333 0.51 -10.64 14.48
N GLN A 334 -0.57 -11.38 14.22
CA GLN A 334 -1.43 -11.18 13.05
C GLN A 334 -2.89 -11.14 13.48
N ARG A 335 -3.67 -10.24 12.87
CA ARG A 335 -5.09 -10.10 13.15
C ARG A 335 -5.86 -9.82 11.86
N HIS A 336 -6.89 -10.61 11.63
CA HIS A 336 -7.96 -10.25 10.68
C HIS A 336 -8.68 -9.00 11.19
N ILE A 337 -8.94 -8.04 10.31
CA ILE A 337 -9.63 -6.80 10.66
C ILE A 337 -11.01 -6.72 10.01
N THR A 338 -12.03 -6.45 10.84
CA THR A 338 -13.42 -6.28 10.38
C THR A 338 -13.82 -4.82 10.25
N SER A 339 -13.02 -3.89 10.79
CA SER A 339 -13.27 -2.45 10.76
C SER A 339 -13.55 -1.91 9.35
N GLY A 340 -14.64 -1.17 9.17
CA GLY A 340 -15.05 -0.65 7.85
C GLY A 340 -15.91 -1.62 7.02
N GLU A 341 -16.39 -2.73 7.58
CA GLU A 341 -17.21 -3.73 6.87
C GLU A 341 -18.51 -3.18 6.25
N SER A 342 -19.03 -2.07 6.75
CA SER A 342 -20.21 -1.41 6.19
C SER A 342 -19.93 -0.60 4.91
N LEU A 343 -18.67 -0.49 4.47
CA LEU A 343 -18.33 0.18 3.23
C LEU A 343 -18.82 -0.63 2.02
N VAL A 344 -19.41 0.07 1.05
CA VAL A 344 -19.93 -0.49 -0.23
C VAL A 344 -18.81 -1.12 -1.07
N TYR A 345 -17.65 -0.48 -1.06
CA TYR A 345 -16.39 -0.97 -1.57
C TYR A 345 -15.39 -0.84 -0.43
N ARG A 346 -14.52 -1.83 -0.26
CA ARG A 346 -13.49 -1.77 0.77
C ARG A 346 -12.24 -2.42 0.23
N GLU A 347 -11.23 -1.60 -0.02
CA GLU A 347 -9.89 -2.03 -0.39
C GLU A 347 -8.92 -1.43 0.64
N PRO A 348 -8.07 -2.25 1.29
CA PRO A 348 -7.07 -1.72 2.22
C PRO A 348 -6.02 -0.90 1.46
N GLU A 349 -5.69 0.30 1.97
CA GLU A 349 -4.82 1.25 1.27
C GLU A 349 -3.97 2.06 2.25
N GLY A 350 -2.70 1.66 2.40
CA GLY A 350 -1.70 2.40 3.16
C GLY A 350 -1.82 2.36 4.69
N MET A 351 -0.73 2.76 5.34
CA MET A 351 -0.60 2.87 6.79
C MET A 351 0.31 4.04 7.19
N ALA A 352 0.08 4.63 8.36
CA ALA A 352 0.98 5.62 8.93
C ALA A 352 0.87 5.70 10.46
N ILE A 353 1.89 6.27 11.10
CA ILE A 353 1.83 6.62 12.53
C ILE A 353 1.38 8.07 12.70
N GLN A 354 0.25 8.26 13.38
CA GLN A 354 -0.15 9.56 13.91
C GLN A 354 0.34 9.68 15.37
N VAL A 355 0.84 10.83 15.76
CA VAL A 355 1.22 11.12 17.16
C VAL A 355 0.28 12.19 17.71
N VAL A 356 -0.43 11.88 18.80
CA VAL A 356 -1.39 12.79 19.45
C VAL A 356 -1.06 12.87 20.93
N GLY A 357 -0.73 14.07 21.43
CA GLY A 357 -0.32 14.26 22.83
C GLY A 357 0.89 13.40 23.22
N GLY A 358 1.82 13.18 22.28
CA GLY A 358 2.99 12.32 22.47
C GLY A 358 2.72 10.81 22.39
N ARG A 359 1.46 10.39 22.16
CA ARG A 359 1.09 8.97 22.07
C ARG A 359 0.91 8.53 20.62
N PRO A 360 1.48 7.40 20.20
CA PRO A 360 1.36 6.92 18.83
C PRO A 360 -0.02 6.29 18.58
N ARG A 361 -0.48 6.37 17.34
CA ARG A 361 -1.65 5.68 16.81
C ARG A 361 -1.25 4.99 15.51
N LEU A 362 -1.55 3.70 15.42
CA LEU A 362 -1.37 2.93 14.18
C LEU A 362 -2.58 3.17 13.29
N CYS A 363 -2.41 4.02 12.28
CA CYS A 363 -3.46 4.34 11.32
C CYS A 363 -3.34 3.44 10.08
N TYR A 364 -4.49 3.03 9.54
CA TYR A 364 -4.60 2.28 8.29
C TYR A 364 -5.82 2.73 7.50
N GLY A 365 -5.71 2.68 6.18
CA GLY A 365 -6.71 3.26 5.27
C GLY A 365 -7.56 2.20 4.55
N PHE A 366 -8.74 2.63 4.12
CA PHE A 366 -9.51 1.94 3.10
C PHE A 366 -9.96 2.91 2.02
N ALA A 367 -9.89 2.48 0.76
CA ALA A 367 -10.67 3.08 -0.30
C ALA A 367 -12.10 2.51 -0.29
N GLY A 368 -13.06 3.41 -0.50
CA GLY A 368 -14.49 3.11 -0.58
C GLY A 368 -15.16 3.71 -1.81
N GLY A 369 -16.48 3.81 -1.77
CA GLY A 369 -17.28 4.41 -2.84
C GLY A 369 -17.29 3.64 -4.15
N THR A 370 -18.03 4.13 -5.14
CA THR A 370 -18.09 3.53 -6.49
C THR A 370 -16.95 4.03 -7.37
N SER A 371 -16.66 3.34 -8.48
CA SER A 371 -15.67 3.84 -9.45
C SER A 371 -16.04 5.26 -9.93
N GLY A 372 -15.06 6.17 -9.99
CA GLY A 372 -15.25 7.60 -10.27
C GLY A 372 -15.87 8.43 -9.13
N ALA A 373 -16.29 7.78 -8.04
CA ALA A 373 -16.78 8.40 -6.81
C ALA A 373 -16.19 7.69 -5.57
N ARG A 374 -14.87 7.44 -5.62
CA ARG A 374 -14.11 6.80 -4.56
C ARG A 374 -14.04 7.67 -3.32
N THR A 375 -13.99 7.03 -2.18
CA THR A 375 -13.90 7.70 -0.88
C THR A 375 -12.72 7.18 -0.10
N THR A 376 -12.30 7.94 0.91
CA THR A 376 -11.22 7.60 1.83
C THR A 376 -11.76 7.38 3.23
N THR A 377 -11.34 6.29 3.85
CA THR A 377 -11.56 6.01 5.27
C THR A 377 -10.21 5.81 5.94
N ILE A 378 -9.97 6.43 7.09
CA ILE A 378 -8.77 6.21 7.90
C ILE A 378 -9.22 5.84 9.31
N MET A 379 -8.77 4.68 9.77
CA MET A 379 -9.06 4.15 11.10
C MET A 379 -7.75 3.96 11.87
N TYR A 380 -7.82 3.81 13.19
CA TYR A 380 -6.62 3.62 14.00
C TYR A 380 -6.79 2.77 15.26
N LYS A 381 -5.64 2.23 15.70
CA LYS A 381 -5.44 1.58 17.00
C LYS A 381 -4.46 2.39 17.84
N SER A 382 -4.66 2.44 19.16
CA SER A 382 -3.87 3.34 20.05
C SER A 382 -3.43 2.72 21.36
N ALA A 383 -3.70 1.43 21.60
CA ALA A 383 -3.22 0.75 22.80
C ALA A 383 -1.74 0.40 22.62
N VAL A 384 -0.88 0.89 23.51
CA VAL A 384 0.56 0.61 23.54
C VAL A 384 0.84 -0.41 24.65
N ILE A 385 1.65 -1.43 24.35
CA ILE A 385 1.95 -2.59 25.21
C ILE A 385 3.41 -3.04 25.14
#